data_AF-A0A485AWF0-F1
#
_entry.id   AF-A0A485AWF0-F1
#
_cell.length_a   1.000
_cell.length_b   1.000
_cell.length_c   1.000
_cell.angle_alpha   90.00
_cell.angle_beta   90.00
_cell.angle_gamma   90.00
#
_symmetry.space_group_name_H-M   'P 1'
#
loop_
_entity.id
_entity.type
_entity.pdbx_description
1 polymer ?
#
loop_
_entity_poly.entity_id
_entity_poly.type
_entity_poly.pdbx_seq_one_letter_code
_entity_poly.pdbx_strand_id
1 'polypeptide(L)' 'MHFRAITRIVGLLSILFSGTMILPGLVALIYRDGAGRAVYPDLFRRFSYWLSIMVAEPP' A
#
# COMPACT_ATOMS: atom_id res chain seq x y z
N MET A 1 16.99 -7.14 19.37
CA MET A 1 15.59 -7.50 19.05
C MET A 1 15.35 -7.26 17.57
N HIS A 2 15.03 -8.29 16.78
CA HIS A 2 14.98 -8.26 15.30
C HIS A 2 13.80 -7.47 14.69
N PHE A 3 13.20 -6.55 15.45
CA PHE A 3 12.02 -5.79 15.02
C PHE A 3 12.27 -4.99 13.73
N ARG A 4 13.52 -4.50 13.53
CA ARG A 4 13.95 -3.81 12.31
C ARG A 4 13.93 -4.70 11.06
N ALA A 5 14.15 -6.01 11.20
CA ALA A 5 14.08 -6.95 10.08
C ALA A 5 12.63 -7.27 9.72
N ILE A 6 11.76 -7.39 10.73
CA ILE A 6 10.33 -7.64 10.55
C ILE A 6 9.67 -6.47 9.83
N THR A 7 9.93 -5.22 10.25
CA THR A 7 9.36 -4.03 9.58
C THR A 7 9.81 -3.89 8.12
N ARG A 8 11.03 -4.31 7.77
CA ARG A 8 11.48 -4.39 6.37
C ARG A 8 10.69 -5.41 5.55
N ILE A 9 10.50 -6.63 6.06
CA ILE A 9 9.78 -7.69 5.36
C ILE A 9 8.30 -7.31 5.20
N VAL A 10 7.67 -6.83 6.26
CA VAL A 10 6.27 -6.36 6.22
C VAL A 10 6.13 -5.16 5.27
N GLY A 11 7.12 -4.27 5.25
CA GLY A 11 7.16 -3.17 4.30
C GLY A 11 7.23 -3.62 2.85
N LEU A 12 8.13 -4.55 2.52
CA LEU A 12 8.23 -5.14 1.18
C LEU A 12 6.94 -5.85 0.77
N LEU A 13 6.33 -6.61 1.68
CA LEU A 13 5.05 -7.29 1.45
C LEU A 13 3.91 -6.28 1.21
N SER A 14 3.88 -5.18 1.96
CA SER A 14 2.85 -4.14 1.80
C SER A 14 3.00 -3.40 0.48
N ILE A 15 4.22 -3.13 0.01
CA ILE A 15 4.47 -2.52 -1.31
C ILE A 15 3.99 -3.47 -2.41
N LEU A 16 4.34 -4.76 -2.32
CA LEU A 16 3.91 -5.77 -3.29
C LEU A 16 2.38 -5.91 -3.31
N PHE A 17 1.74 -5.95 -2.14
CA PHE A 17 0.29 -6.04 -1.99
C PHE A 17 -0.44 -4.79 -2.49
N SER A 18 0.16 -3.60 -2.34
CA SER A 18 -0.35 -2.36 -2.89
C SER A 18 -0.31 -2.40 -4.44
N GLY A 19 0.78 -2.90 -5.03
CA GLY A 19 0.90 -3.03 -6.48
C GLY A 19 -0.20 -3.90 -7.12
N THR A 20 -0.58 -5.00 -6.47
CA THR A 20 -1.61 -5.90 -7.01
C THR A 20 -3.02 -5.30 -7.02
N MET A 21 -3.32 -4.32 -6.15
CA MET A 21 -4.62 -3.65 -6.09
C MET A 21 -4.82 -2.58 -7.19
N ILE A 22 -3.76 -2.20 -7.91
CA ILE A 22 -3.85 -1.30 -9.06
C ILE A 22 -4.66 -1.94 -10.19
N LEU A 23 -4.48 -3.25 -10.42
CA LEU A 23 -5.20 -4.03 -11.44
C LEU A 23 -6.72 -4.05 -11.22
N PRO A 24 -7.25 -4.49 -10.06
CA PRO A 24 -8.69 -4.47 -9.80
C PRO A 24 -9.25 -3.04 -9.71
N GLY A 25 -8.48 -2.06 -9.22
CA GLY A 25 -8.88 -0.64 -9.27
C GLY A 25 -9.07 -0.13 -10.70
N LEU A 26 -8.20 -0.57 -11.62
CA LEU A 26 -8.27 -0.22 -13.03
C LEU A 26 -9.44 -0.93 -13.72
N VAL A 27 -9.63 -2.22 -13.44
CA VAL A 27 -10.76 -3.00 -13.94
C VAL A 27 -12.08 -2.37 -13.49
N ALA A 28 -12.20 -1.97 -12.23
CA ALA A 28 -13.40 -1.31 -11.69
C ALA A 28 -13.67 0.07 -12.30
N LEU A 29 -12.62 0.82 -12.69
CA LEU A 29 -12.77 2.06 -13.46
C LEU A 29 -13.24 1.80 -14.89
N ILE A 30 -12.67 0.81 -15.56
CA ILE A 30 -13.05 0.42 -16.93
C ILE A 30 -14.49 -0.10 -16.96
N TYR A 31 -14.89 -0.91 -15.97
CA TYR A 31 -16.26 -1.42 -15.82
C TYR A 31 -17.26 -0.37 -15.31
N ARG A 32 -16.83 0.86 -15.00
CA ARG A 32 -17.66 1.93 -14.42
C ARG A 32 -18.38 1.56 -13.12
N ASP A 33 -17.88 0.58 -12.37
CA ASP A 33 -18.48 0.11 -11.11
C ASP A 33 -18.38 1.11 -9.95
N GLY A 34 -17.68 2.24 -10.14
CA GLY A 34 -17.51 3.27 -9.12
C GLY A 34 -16.55 2.90 -7.98
N ALA A 35 -16.38 1.60 -7.69
CA ALA A 35 -15.47 1.07 -6.68
C ALA A 35 -14.01 1.50 -6.92
N GLY A 36 -13.59 1.63 -8.19
CA GLY A 36 -12.25 2.09 -8.55
C GLY A 36 -11.91 3.49 -8.03
N ARG A 37 -12.89 4.40 -7.82
CA ARG A 37 -12.60 5.76 -7.30
C ARG A 37 -12.10 5.78 -5.86
N ALA A 38 -12.52 4.84 -5.03
CA ALA A 38 -12.07 4.74 -3.64
C ALA A 38 -10.72 4.01 -3.53
N VAL A 39 -10.44 3.08 -4.45
CA VAL A 39 -9.23 2.25 -4.44
C VAL A 39 -7.95 3.09 -4.53
N TYR A 40 -7.84 4.00 -5.49
CA TYR A 40 -6.61 4.78 -5.69
C TYR A 40 -6.20 5.68 -4.51
N PRO A 41 -7.09 6.50 -3.91
CA PRO A 41 -6.71 7.34 -2.77
C PRO A 41 -6.41 6.50 -1.52
N ASP A 42 -7.14 5.41 -1.26
CA ASP A 42 -6.85 4.53 -0.13
C ASP A 42 -5.53 3.76 -0.31
N LEU A 43 -5.23 3.33 -1.53
CA LEU A 43 -3.96 2.72 -1.90
C LEU A 43 -2.78 3.65 -1.62
N PHE A 44 -2.89 4.89 -2.08
CA PHE A 44 -1.85 5.91 -1.92
C PHE A 44 -1.63 6.25 -0.44
N ARG A 45 -2.71 6.41 0.33
CA ARG A 45 -2.64 6.67 1.76
C ARG A 45 -1.97 5.53 2.52
N ARG A 46 -2.32 4.28 2.19
CA ARG A 46 -1.74 3.09 2.83
C ARG A 46 -0.24 2.97 2.53
N PHE A 47 0.15 3.18 1.27
CA PHE A 47 1.55 3.18 0.85
C PHE A 47 2.36 4.27 1.57
N SER A 48 1.85 5.50 1.61
CA SER A 48 2.51 6.63 2.28
C SER A 48 2.70 6.39 3.78
N TYR A 49 1.72 5.78 4.45
CA TYR A 49 1.82 5.49 5.88
C TYR A 49 2.94 4.47 6.15
N TRP A 50 2.99 3.38 5.38
CA TRP A 50 4.04 2.38 5.49
C TRP A 50 5.43 2.94 5.16
N LEU A 51 5.53 3.80 4.14
CA LEU A 51 6.79 4.49 3.83
C LEU A 51 7.25 5.37 4.99
N SER A 52 6.33 6.10 5.62
CA SER A 52 6.63 6.92 6.79
C SER A 52 7.13 6.07 7.97
N ILE A 53 6.57 4.88 8.20
CA ILE A 53 7.00 3.99 9.30
C ILE A 53 8.38 3.37 9.01
N MET A 54 8.70 3.13 7.74
CA MET A 54 10.02 2.60 7.33
C MET A 54 11.12 3.67 7.42
N VAL A 55 10.78 4.93 7.19
CA VAL A 55 11.72 6.07 7.19
C VAL A 55 11.84 6.74 8.56
N ALA A 56 10.78 6.77 9.37
CA ALA A 56 10.84 7.31 10.72
C ALA A 56 11.62 6.34 11.61
N GLU A 57 12.92 6.62 11.82
CA GLU A 57 13.65 6.03 12.93
C GLU A 57 13.01 6.50 14.25
N PRO A 58 12.54 5.58 15.12
CA PRO A 58 12.04 5.97 16.43
C PRO A 58 13.21 6.46 17.31
N PRO A 59 13.06 7.57 18.05
CA PRO A 59 14.05 8.03 19.03
C PRO A 59 14.18 7.06 20.21
#